data_AF-A0A392PPP5-F1
#
_entry.id   AF-A0A392PPP5-F1
#
_cell.length_a   1.000
_cell.length_b   1.000
_cell.length_c   1.000
_cell.angle_alpha   90.00
_cell.angle_beta   90.00
_cell.angle_gamma   90.00
#
_symmetry.space_group_name_H-M   'P 1'
#
loop_
_entity.id
_entity.type
_entity.pdbx_description
1 polymer ?
#
loop_
_entity_poly.entity_id
_entity_poly.type
_entity_poly.pdbx_seq_one_letter_code
_entity_poly.pdbx_strand_id
1 'polypeptide(L)'
;GHNMTVVEADGHYVEPFVVKNLYIYSGETYSVLVKTNQDPSRNYWITSNVVSRNRTTPPGSPPGLAVFNYYPNHPMRRPPTSPPTPPAWDNADSRLAQSLAIKSHQNYTVKPPTTSDRVIVMLNTQNTID
;
A
#
# COMPACT_ATOMS: atom_id res chain seq x y z
N GLY A 1 1.49 -10.79 9.18
CA GLY A 1 1.95 -12.15 8.84
C GLY A 1 3.18 -12.09 7.98
N HIS A 2 3.21 -11.20 6.99
CA HIS A 2 4.27 -11.11 6.01
C HIS A 2 4.68 -9.66 5.84
N ASN A 3 5.94 -9.45 5.49
CA ASN A 3 6.38 -8.17 4.97
C ASN A 3 6.21 -8.18 3.44
N MET A 4 5.95 -7.01 2.89
CA MET A 4 5.88 -6.76 1.45
C MET A 4 7.11 -5.97 1.05
N THR A 5 7.80 -6.39 -0.02
CA THR A 5 8.88 -5.61 -0.61
C THR A 5 8.33 -4.90 -1.84
N VAL A 6 8.22 -3.58 -1.79
CA VAL A 6 7.78 -2.78 -2.93
C VAL A 6 8.91 -2.73 -3.95
N VAL A 7 8.60 -2.98 -5.22
CA VAL A 7 9.60 -3.02 -6.30
C VAL A 7 9.24 -2.15 -7.50
N GLU A 8 7.97 -1.75 -7.63
CA GLU A 8 7.51 -0.85 -8.68
C GLU A 8 6.33 -0.02 -8.17
N ALA A 9 6.23 1.22 -8.66
CA ALA A 9 5.16 2.16 -8.43
C ALA A 9 4.83 2.87 -9.75
N ASP A 10 3.55 2.88 -10.13
CA ASP A 10 3.01 3.54 -11.34
C ASP A 10 3.79 3.23 -12.63
N GLY A 11 4.09 1.95 -12.83
CA GLY A 11 4.79 1.42 -14.00
C GLY A 11 6.31 1.60 -14.00
N HIS A 12 6.89 2.14 -12.92
CA HIS A 12 8.31 2.41 -12.82
C HIS A 12 8.97 1.64 -11.67
N TYR A 13 10.10 1.00 -11.96
CA TYR A 13 10.88 0.32 -10.93
C TYR A 13 11.41 1.30 -9.89
N VAL A 14 11.26 0.93 -8.62
CA VAL A 14 11.74 1.70 -7.46
C VAL A 14 12.87 0.96 -6.75
N GLU A 15 13.71 1.69 -6.02
CA GLU A 15 14.64 1.08 -5.07
C GLU A 15 13.84 0.22 -4.07
N PRO A 16 14.11 -1.09 -3.95
CA PRO A 16 13.26 -1.95 -3.15
C PRO A 16 13.25 -1.55 -1.67
N PHE A 17 12.06 -1.40 -1.09
CA PHE A 17 11.89 -1.13 0.34
C PHE A 17 10.81 -2.01 0.94
N VAL A 18 10.96 -2.32 2.24
CA VAL A 18 10.13 -3.28 2.94
C VAL A 18 9.08 -2.56 3.78
N VAL A 19 7.83 -2.95 3.62
CA VAL A 19 6.69 -2.41 4.38
C VAL A 19 5.85 -3.51 5.00
N LYS A 20 5.18 -3.17 6.11
CA LYS A 20 4.17 -4.03 6.76
C LYS A 20 2.75 -3.72 6.29
N ASN A 21 2.50 -2.45 5.94
CA ASN A 21 1.25 -1.95 5.39
C ASN A 21 1.59 -1.16 4.13
N LEU A 22 0.78 -1.29 3.10
CA LEU A 22 0.92 -0.55 1.85
C LEU A 22 -0.26 0.42 1.74
N TYR A 23 0.03 1.71 1.62
CA TYR A 23 -0.95 2.74 1.33
C TYR A 23 -1.08 2.87 -0.19
N ILE A 24 -2.31 2.86 -0.70
CA ILE A 24 -2.61 3.01 -2.12
C ILE A 24 -3.75 4.01 -2.26
N TYR A 25 -3.54 5.05 -3.06
CA TYR A 25 -4.55 6.03 -3.39
C TYR A 25 -5.17 5.75 -4.77
N SER A 26 -6.31 6.40 -5.03
CA SER A 26 -7.03 6.20 -6.29
C SER A 26 -6.16 6.60 -7.47
N GLY A 27 -5.93 5.66 -8.38
CA GLY A 27 -5.09 5.85 -9.58
C GLY A 27 -3.65 5.36 -9.42
N GLU A 28 -3.20 5.10 -8.18
CA GLU A 28 -1.87 4.54 -7.94
C GLU A 28 -1.87 3.02 -8.13
N THR A 29 -0.74 2.50 -8.58
CA THR A 29 -0.47 1.06 -8.73
C THR A 29 0.90 0.73 -8.15
N TYR A 30 1.02 -0.44 -7.53
CA TYR A 30 2.26 -0.92 -6.95
C TYR A 30 2.43 -2.40 -7.22
N SER A 31 3.65 -2.82 -7.54
CA SER A 31 4.05 -4.23 -7.46
C SER A 31 4.83 -4.50 -6.19
N VAL A 32 4.42 -5.56 -5.49
CA VAL A 32 5.08 -6.01 -4.26
C VAL A 32 5.44 -7.49 -4.32
N LEU A 33 6.59 -7.82 -3.75
CA LEU A 33 7.01 -9.19 -3.50
C LEU A 33 6.64 -9.59 -2.08
N VAL A 34 5.95 -10.73 -1.95
CA VAL A 34 5.60 -11.32 -0.65
C VAL A 34 6.27 -12.67 -0.52
N LYS A 35 7.16 -12.81 0.47
CA LYS A 35 7.87 -14.05 0.72
C LYS A 35 7.03 -14.97 1.61
N THR A 36 6.76 -16.19 1.16
CA THR A 36 5.95 -17.17 1.91
C THR A 36 6.78 -17.97 2.93
N ASN A 37 7.39 -17.28 3.89
CA ASN A 37 8.34 -17.86 4.86
C ASN A 37 7.80 -18.02 6.30
N GLN A 38 6.48 -18.07 6.45
CA GLN A 38 5.85 -18.25 7.77
C GLN A 38 5.39 -19.70 7.97
N ASP A 39 4.91 -20.03 9.17
CA ASP A 39 4.36 -21.34 9.51
C ASP A 39 3.37 -21.87 8.45
N PRO A 40 3.74 -22.93 7.71
CA PRO A 40 2.92 -23.44 6.62
C PRO A 40 1.70 -24.23 7.09
N SER A 41 1.56 -24.50 8.40
CA SER A 41 0.42 -25.24 8.95
C SER A 41 -0.83 -24.39 9.14
N ARG A 42 -0.78 -23.08 8.85
CA ARG A 42 -1.88 -22.12 9.05
C ARG A 42 -2.08 -21.16 7.87
N ASN A 43 -3.28 -20.61 7.79
CA ASN A 43 -3.61 -19.52 6.86
C ASN A 43 -3.38 -18.16 7.53
N TYR A 44 -3.28 -17.09 6.73
CA TYR A 44 -3.03 -15.73 7.19
C TYR A 44 -4.09 -14.75 6.70
N TRP A 45 -4.34 -13.70 7.46
CA TRP A 45 -5.23 -12.62 7.04
C TRP A 45 -4.53 -11.67 6.07
N ILE A 46 -5.24 -11.29 5.01
CA ILE A 46 -5.00 -10.08 4.23
C ILE A 46 -6.10 -9.11 4.62
N THR A 47 -5.74 -7.87 4.96
CA THR A 47 -6.68 -6.85 5.39
C THR A 47 -6.53 -5.59 4.56
N SER A 48 -7.65 -4.96 4.21
CA SER A 48 -7.70 -3.65 3.57
C SER A 48 -8.54 -2.70 4.40
N ASN A 49 -8.04 -1.47 4.58
CA ASN A 49 -8.66 -0.49 5.47
C ASN A 49 -8.66 0.88 4.82
N VAL A 50 -9.72 1.63 5.09
CA VAL A 50 -9.83 3.03 4.70
C VAL A 50 -8.96 3.87 5.64
N VAL A 51 -8.18 4.78 5.05
CA VAL A 51 -7.44 5.84 5.75
C VAL A 51 -8.18 7.17 5.67
N SER A 52 -7.83 8.13 6.53
CA SER A 52 -8.47 9.46 6.62
C SER A 52 -9.96 9.46 6.98
N ARG A 53 -10.54 8.31 7.35
CA ARG A 53 -11.90 8.23 7.91
C ARG A 53 -11.87 7.53 9.26
N ASN A 54 -12.43 8.19 10.27
CA ASN A 54 -12.53 7.60 11.59
C ASN A 54 -13.40 6.32 11.52
N ARG A 55 -12.85 5.22 12.04
CA ARG A 55 -13.49 3.90 11.95
C ARG A 55 -14.69 3.76 12.90
N THR A 56 -14.74 4.58 13.95
CA THR A 56 -15.79 4.54 14.98
C THR A 56 -16.94 5.49 14.68
N THR A 57 -16.78 6.44 13.76
CA THR A 57 -17.87 7.34 13.38
C THR A 57 -18.88 6.61 12.51
N PRO A 58 -20.19 6.60 12.86
CA PRO A 58 -21.23 5.96 12.07
C PRO A 58 -21.19 6.40 10.59
N PRO A 59 -21.36 5.48 9.62
CA PRO A 59 -21.75 4.06 9.76
C PRO A 59 -20.58 3.10 10.09
N GLY A 60 -19.40 3.63 10.42
CA GLY A 60 -18.17 2.85 10.56
C GLY A 60 -17.54 2.50 9.22
N SER A 61 -16.30 2.01 9.23
CA SER A 61 -15.60 1.52 8.03
C SER A 61 -14.94 0.18 8.36
N PRO A 62 -15.67 -0.94 8.23
CA PRO A 62 -15.12 -2.25 8.53
C PRO A 62 -13.98 -2.61 7.56
N PRO A 63 -12.97 -3.38 8.00
CA PRO A 63 -11.91 -3.84 7.13
C PRO A 63 -12.44 -4.79 6.05
N GLY A 64 -11.91 -4.68 4.84
CA GLY A 64 -11.97 -5.76 3.86
C GLY A 64 -11.07 -6.91 4.33
N LEU A 65 -11.55 -8.14 4.24
CA LEU A 65 -10.83 -9.34 4.68
C LEU A 65 -10.66 -10.32 3.54
N ALA A 66 -9.46 -10.90 3.42
CA ALA A 66 -9.16 -12.03 2.56
C ALA A 66 -8.22 -13.01 3.27
N VAL A 67 -8.11 -14.22 2.73
CA VAL A 67 -7.28 -15.30 3.29
C VAL A 67 -6.10 -15.57 2.37
N PHE A 68 -4.88 -15.42 2.91
CA PHE A 68 -3.67 -15.93 2.28
C PHE A 68 -3.47 -17.38 2.71
N ASN A 69 -3.80 -18.30 1.81
CA ASN A 69 -3.74 -19.74 2.05
C ASN A 69 -2.37 -20.33 1.69
N TYR A 70 -1.86 -21.19 2.56
CA TYR A 70 -0.65 -21.99 2.32
C TYR A 70 -1.07 -23.42 2.01
N TYR A 71 -0.67 -23.96 0.86
CA TYR A 71 -0.88 -25.37 0.55
C TYR A 71 -0.03 -26.26 1.48
N PRO A 72 -0.54 -27.40 2.01
CA PRO A 72 -1.80 -28.09 1.68
C PRO A 72 -3.01 -27.72 2.55
N ASN A 73 -2.99 -26.59 3.27
CA ASN A 73 -4.14 -26.21 4.08
C ASN A 73 -5.37 -25.93 3.22
N HIS A 74 -6.56 -26.23 3.76
CA HIS A 74 -7.80 -25.94 3.07
C HIS A 74 -8.01 -24.41 2.89
N PRO A 75 -8.34 -23.90 1.68
CA PRO A 75 -8.50 -22.46 1.42
C PRO A 75 -9.58 -21.78 2.27
N MET A 76 -10.66 -22.50 2.61
CA MET A 76 -11.74 -21.96 3.46
C MET A 76 -11.41 -21.98 4.96
N ARG A 77 -10.31 -22.62 5.39
CA ARG A 77 -9.94 -22.64 6.81
C ARG A 77 -9.55 -21.23 7.22
N ARG A 78 -10.24 -20.66 8.20
CA ARG A 78 -9.93 -19.31 8.67
C ARG A 78 -8.53 -19.27 9.29
N PRO A 79 -7.78 -18.17 9.12
CA PRO A 79 -6.59 -17.92 9.92
C PRO A 79 -6.94 -18.01 11.42
N PRO A 80 -6.11 -18.64 12.25
CA PRO A 80 -6.44 -18.93 13.66
C PRO A 80 -6.32 -17.71 14.59
N THR A 81 -5.89 -16.56 14.07
CA THR A 81 -5.76 -15.31 14.84
C THR A 81 -6.90 -14.36 14.49
N SER A 82 -7.11 -13.31 15.29
CA SER A 82 -7.93 -12.17 14.86
C SER A 82 -7.26 -11.43 13.69
N PRO A 83 -8.02 -10.74 12.82
CA PRO A 83 -7.44 -9.81 11.84
C PRO A 83 -6.54 -8.78 12.52
N PRO A 84 -5.36 -8.45 11.95
CA PRO A 84 -4.46 -7.48 12.54
C PRO A 84 -5.09 -6.09 12.60
N THR A 85 -4.84 -5.38 13.70
CA THR A 85 -5.22 -3.96 13.82
C THR A 85 -4.39 -3.14 12.83
N PRO A 86 -5.02 -2.36 11.94
CA PRO A 86 -4.29 -1.52 10.99
C PRO A 86 -3.73 -0.28 11.71
N PRO A 87 -2.81 0.47 11.09
CA PRO A 87 -2.43 1.80 11.56
C PRO A 87 -3.64 2.69 11.83
N ALA A 88 -3.46 3.70 12.71
CA ALA A 88 -4.51 4.67 12.99
C ALA A 88 -4.95 5.38 11.70
N TRP A 89 -6.24 5.70 11.59
CA TRP A 89 -6.83 6.23 10.36
C TRP A 89 -6.25 7.60 9.96
N ASP A 90 -5.78 8.35 10.95
CA ASP A 90 -5.18 9.68 10.90
C ASP A 90 -3.64 9.68 10.90
N ASN A 91 -3.00 8.50 10.89
CA ASN A 91 -1.54 8.41 10.94
C ASN A 91 -0.90 8.96 9.65
N ALA A 92 -0.56 10.25 9.64
CA ALA A 92 0.08 10.93 8.52
C ALA A 92 1.55 10.51 8.35
N ASP A 93 2.28 10.32 9.46
CA ASP A 93 3.72 10.03 9.44
C ASP A 93 4.05 8.76 8.69
N SER A 94 3.29 7.69 8.90
CA SER A 94 3.52 6.41 8.19
C SER A 94 3.24 6.50 6.69
N ARG A 95 2.30 7.37 6.29
CA ARG A 95 1.97 7.61 4.87
C ARG A 95 3.04 8.46 4.20
N LEU A 96 3.49 9.50 4.90
CA LEU A 96 4.62 10.32 4.46
C LEU A 96 5.90 9.49 4.35
N ALA A 97 6.17 8.61 5.33
CA ALA A 97 7.34 7.74 5.30
C ALA A 97 7.34 6.79 4.09
N GLN A 98 6.18 6.24 3.70
CA GLN A 98 6.08 5.45 2.47
C GLN A 98 6.39 6.33 1.24
N SER A 99 5.80 7.52 1.14
CA SER A 99 6.03 8.44 0.02
C SER A 99 7.52 8.79 -0.12
N LEU A 100 8.20 9.06 0.99
CA LEU A 100 9.64 9.37 1.02
C LEU A 100 10.53 8.15 0.72
N ALA A 101 10.02 6.93 0.90
CA ALA A 101 10.75 5.71 0.57
C ALA A 101 10.74 5.40 -0.93
N ILE A 102 9.80 5.97 -1.69
CA ILE A 102 9.71 5.78 -3.14
C ILE A 102 10.84 6.56 -3.82
N LYS A 103 11.82 5.82 -4.32
CA LYS A 103 12.98 6.34 -5.06
C LYS A 103 13.11 5.58 -6.36
N SER A 104 13.45 6.27 -7.45
CA SER A 104 13.68 5.60 -8.74
C SER A 104 14.81 4.59 -8.63
N HIS A 105 14.61 3.40 -9.18
CA HIS A 105 15.67 2.39 -9.23
C HIS A 105 16.79 2.86 -10.16
N GLN A 106 18.02 2.96 -9.64
CA GLN A 106 19.18 3.53 -10.36
C GLN A 106 19.46 2.88 -11.71
N ASN A 107 19.29 1.55 -11.82
CA ASN A 107 19.50 0.81 -13.06
C ASN A 107 18.37 0.92 -14.10
N TYR A 108 17.23 1.51 -13.75
CA TYR A 108 16.04 1.61 -14.60
C TYR A 108 15.52 3.05 -14.73
N THR A 109 16.36 4.04 -14.42
CA THR A 109 15.98 5.44 -14.51
C THR A 109 15.89 5.87 -15.97
N VAL A 110 14.69 6.28 -16.40
CA VAL A 110 14.47 6.94 -17.68
C VAL A 110 14.64 8.44 -17.48
N LYS A 111 15.59 9.05 -18.18
CA LYS A 111 15.78 10.50 -18.11
C LYS A 111 14.56 11.20 -18.72
N PRO A 112 13.97 12.22 -18.06
CA PRO A 112 12.91 12.98 -18.66
C PRO A 112 13.40 13.69 -19.94
N PRO A 113 12.52 13.91 -20.93
CA PRO A 113 12.85 14.69 -22.12
C PRO A 113 13.43 16.06 -21.75
N THR A 114 14.45 16.52 -22.49
CA THR A 114 15.12 17.80 -22.23
C THR A 114 14.29 19.01 -22.64
N THR A 115 13.25 18.81 -23.45
CA THR A 115 12.35 19.84 -23.97
C THR A 115 10.92 19.37 -23.84
N SER A 116 9.98 20.31 -23.69
CA SER A 116 8.55 20.03 -23.69
C SER A 116 7.93 20.35 -25.04
N ASP A 117 7.14 19.43 -25.61
CA ASP A 117 6.32 19.72 -26.79
C ASP A 117 5.07 20.55 -26.44
N ARG A 118 4.56 20.39 -25.21
CA ARG A 118 3.40 21.09 -24.68
C ARG A 118 3.61 21.42 -23.21
N VAL A 119 3.15 22.60 -22.80
CA VAL A 119 3.15 23.04 -21.40
C VAL A 119 1.70 23.16 -20.95
N ILE A 120 1.32 22.39 -19.92
CA ILE A 120 0.04 22.54 -19.25
C ILE A 120 0.30 23.36 -17.98
N VAL A 121 -0.37 24.50 -17.85
CA VAL A 121 -0.34 25.32 -16.64
C VAL A 121 -1.59 25.00 -15.84
N MET A 122 -1.40 24.34 -14.69
CA MET A 122 -2.48 24.10 -13.75
C MET A 122 -2.53 25.24 -12.73
N LEU A 123 -3.50 26.15 -12.90
CA LEU A 123 -3.80 27.19 -11.92
C LEU A 123 -4.83 26.63 -10.93
N ASN A 124 -4.37 26.32 -9.72
CA ASN A 124 -5.27 25.92 -8.64
C ASN A 124 -5.53 27.14 -7.75
N THR A 125 -6.76 27.67 -7.78
CA THR A 125 -7.20 28.75 -6.87
C THR A 125 -7.82 28.12 -5.62
N GLN A 126 -7.00 27.65 -4.69
CA GLN A 126 -7.45 27.31 -3.34
C GLN A 126 -7.47 28.61 -2.52
N ASN A 127 -8.61 29.32 -2.55
CA ASN A 127 -8.72 30.65 -1.94
C ASN A 127 -8.94 30.63 -0.43
N THR A 128 -9.35 29.50 0.16
CA THR A 128 -9.43 29.33 1.62
C THR A 128 -9.00 27.91 2.03
N ILE A 129 -8.34 27.85 3.18
CA ILE A 129 -8.19 26.63 3.98
C ILE A 129 -9.17 26.83 5.12
N ASP A 130 -10.26 26.07 5.11
CA ASP A 130 -11.23 26.02 6.22
C ASP A 130 -10.78 24.95 7.22
#